data_AF-A0A8C1V9P5-F1
#
_entry.id   AF-A0A8C1V9P5-F1
#
_cell.length_a   1.000
_cell.length_b   1.000
_cell.length_c   1.000
_cell.angle_alpha   90.00
_cell.angle_beta   90.00
_cell.angle_gamma   90.00
#
_symmetry.space_group_name_H-M   'P 1'
#
loop_
_entity.id
_entity.type
_entity.pdbx_description
1 polymer ?
#
loop_
_entity_poly.entity_id
_entity_poly.type
_entity_poly.pdbx_seq_one_letter_code
_entity_poly.pdbx_strand_id
1 'polypeptide(L)'
;MASSAEVVAPSNEEETTDTPAAQKREERLRKFRELHFKRNEARKLNHQEVVEEDKRLKLPSNWEAKKARLEYELIVDQKKKECAERGEDYNRVKLLEISAEDAERWERKKKKKNPDPGFSGYAEAQLRQYQRLTKQIKPDMENYERQREECGEDFHPTSNSLIHGTHVPSKESVDRMVDDVEKQ
;
A
#
# COMPACT_ATOMS: atom_id res chain seq x y z
N MET A 1 -56.41 -64.59 49.08
CA MET A 1 -56.13 -65.27 47.79
C MET A 1 -55.29 -64.29 46.98
N ALA A 2 -53.98 -64.31 47.19
CA ALA A 2 -52.99 -65.02 46.35
C ALA A 2 -52.72 -64.22 45.05
N SER A 3 -51.50 -63.93 44.60
CA SER A 3 -50.12 -64.25 44.98
C SER A 3 -49.22 -63.38 44.10
N SER A 4 -48.02 -63.05 44.59
CA SER A 4 -46.89 -62.53 43.81
C SER A 4 -46.60 -63.33 42.53
N ALA A 5 -46.13 -62.65 41.49
CA ALA A 5 -45.24 -63.22 40.48
C ALA A 5 -44.39 -62.11 39.84
N GLU A 6 -43.16 -62.02 40.31
CA GLU A 6 -42.01 -61.35 39.72
C GLU A 6 -41.58 -62.11 38.46
N VAL A 7 -41.35 -61.43 37.33
CA VAL A 7 -40.75 -62.04 36.12
C VAL A 7 -39.72 -61.09 35.51
N VAL A 8 -38.51 -61.18 36.07
CA VAL A 8 -37.22 -61.43 35.41
C VAL A 8 -37.05 -60.93 33.96
N ALA A 9 -36.11 -60.00 33.80
CA ALA A 9 -35.45 -59.67 32.55
C ALA A 9 -34.61 -60.85 32.04
N PRO A 10 -34.52 -61.09 30.72
CA PRO A 10 -33.35 -61.71 30.14
C PRO A 10 -32.41 -60.61 29.62
N SER A 11 -31.35 -60.38 30.37
CA SER A 11 -30.09 -59.82 29.88
C SER A 11 -29.55 -60.74 28.78
N ASN A 12 -29.83 -60.41 27.52
CA ASN A 12 -29.16 -61.03 26.38
C ASN A 12 -27.90 -60.20 26.10
N GLU A 13 -26.86 -60.46 26.88
CA GLU A 13 -25.48 -60.16 26.50
C GLU A 13 -25.14 -61.06 25.30
N GLU A 14 -25.43 -60.60 24.09
CA GLU A 14 -24.76 -61.14 22.92
C GLU A 14 -23.41 -60.45 22.79
N GLU A 15 -22.39 -61.10 23.38
CA GLU A 15 -21.01 -60.96 22.93
C GLU A 15 -20.95 -61.29 21.44
N THR A 16 -21.06 -60.25 20.61
CA THR A 16 -20.73 -60.35 19.19
C THR A 16 -19.23 -60.54 19.09
N THR A 17 -18.80 -61.79 18.98
CA THR A 17 -17.49 -62.13 18.44
C THR A 17 -17.46 -61.66 16.98
N ASP A 18 -17.13 -60.39 16.81
CA ASP A 18 -16.98 -59.75 15.52
C ASP A 18 -15.86 -60.47 14.76
N THR A 19 -16.25 -61.33 13.82
CA THR A 19 -15.29 -61.90 12.87
C THR A 19 -14.49 -60.76 12.21
N PRO A 20 -13.18 -60.94 11.93
CA PRO A 20 -12.35 -59.87 11.36
C PRO A 20 -12.87 -59.38 9.99
N ALA A 21 -13.72 -60.16 9.32
CA ALA A 21 -14.42 -59.78 8.11
C ALA A 21 -15.62 -58.83 8.36
N ALA A 22 -16.34 -58.99 9.47
CA ALA A 22 -17.42 -58.09 9.90
C ALA A 22 -16.86 -56.71 10.30
N GLN A 23 -15.77 -56.67 11.05
CA GLN A 23 -15.06 -55.43 11.42
C GLN A 23 -14.58 -54.68 10.17
N LYS A 24 -13.94 -55.37 9.21
CA LYS A 24 -13.53 -54.79 7.91
C LYS A 24 -14.71 -54.30 7.06
N ARG A 25 -15.91 -54.87 7.22
CA ARG A 25 -17.13 -54.39 6.55
C ARG A 25 -17.65 -53.13 7.23
N GLU A 26 -17.63 -53.08 8.55
CA GLU A 26 -18.02 -51.92 9.32
C GLU A 26 -17.07 -50.72 9.09
N GLU A 27 -15.77 -50.94 9.10
CA GLU A 27 -14.76 -49.93 8.78
C GLU A 27 -14.96 -49.34 7.37
N ARG A 28 -15.28 -50.19 6.38
CA ARG A 28 -15.63 -49.73 5.03
C ARG A 28 -16.89 -48.87 5.02
N LEU A 29 -17.91 -49.22 5.81
CA LEU A 29 -19.14 -48.42 5.94
C LEU A 29 -18.90 -47.11 6.69
N ARG A 30 -18.07 -47.10 7.74
CA ARG A 30 -17.66 -45.88 8.46
C ARG A 30 -16.89 -44.94 7.53
N LYS A 31 -15.89 -45.46 6.81
CA LYS A 31 -15.15 -44.69 5.79
C LYS A 31 -16.05 -44.15 4.69
N PHE A 32 -17.06 -44.92 4.26
CA PHE A 32 -18.04 -44.45 3.27
C PHE A 32 -18.90 -43.29 3.80
N ARG A 33 -19.36 -43.36 5.06
CA ARG A 33 -20.08 -42.26 5.72
C ARG A 33 -19.20 -41.02 5.84
N GLU A 34 -17.95 -41.18 6.28
CA GLU A 34 -16.99 -40.08 6.37
C GLU A 34 -16.74 -39.42 5.00
N LEU A 35 -16.59 -40.20 3.93
CA LEU A 35 -16.47 -39.68 2.58
C LEU A 35 -17.73 -38.92 2.14
N HIS A 36 -18.91 -39.39 2.52
CA HIS A 36 -20.15 -38.65 2.28
C HIS A 36 -20.22 -37.33 3.03
N PHE A 37 -19.80 -37.30 4.30
CA PHE A 37 -19.70 -36.07 5.08
C PHE A 37 -18.71 -35.10 4.45
N LYS A 38 -17.51 -35.55 4.13
CA LYS A 38 -16.49 -34.74 3.44
C LYS A 38 -16.98 -34.20 2.09
N ARG A 39 -17.71 -35.01 1.32
CA ARG A 39 -18.34 -34.55 0.07
C ARG A 39 -19.43 -33.51 0.31
N ASN A 40 -20.16 -33.60 1.42
CA ASN A 40 -21.17 -32.61 1.78
C ASN A 40 -20.53 -31.31 2.26
N GLU A 41 -19.48 -31.40 3.06
CA GLU A 41 -18.67 -30.26 3.52
C GLU A 41 -18.03 -29.54 2.35
N ALA A 42 -17.33 -30.27 1.47
CA ALA A 42 -16.74 -29.69 0.27
C ALA A 42 -17.78 -29.00 -0.62
N ARG A 43 -18.96 -29.60 -0.80
CA ARG A 43 -20.06 -28.96 -1.56
C ARG A 43 -20.54 -27.66 -0.91
N LYS A 44 -20.61 -27.60 0.42
CA LYS A 44 -21.02 -26.39 1.15
C LYS A 44 -19.94 -25.30 1.08
N LEU A 45 -18.68 -25.67 1.30
CA LEU A 45 -17.55 -24.74 1.23
C LEU A 45 -17.40 -24.15 -0.18
N ASN A 46 -17.41 -24.99 -1.22
CA ASN A 46 -17.35 -24.52 -2.60
C ASN A 46 -18.51 -23.58 -2.94
N HIS A 47 -19.72 -23.86 -2.44
CA HIS A 47 -20.86 -22.97 -2.64
C HIS A 47 -20.69 -21.62 -1.91
N GLN A 48 -20.16 -21.64 -0.69
CA GLN A 48 -19.85 -20.43 0.08
C GLN A 48 -18.81 -19.58 -0.64
N GLU A 49 -17.72 -20.18 -1.11
CA GLU A 49 -16.65 -19.49 -1.85
C GLU A 49 -17.19 -18.86 -3.15
N VAL A 50 -17.97 -19.59 -3.95
CA VAL A 50 -18.59 -19.03 -5.17
C VAL A 50 -19.50 -17.84 -4.86
N VAL A 51 -20.25 -17.91 -3.76
CA VAL A 51 -21.11 -16.81 -3.30
C VAL A 51 -20.28 -15.62 -2.81
N GLU A 52 -19.16 -15.84 -2.14
CA GLU A 52 -18.25 -14.78 -1.69
C GLU A 52 -17.51 -14.10 -2.84
N GLU A 53 -17.09 -14.86 -3.85
CA GLU A 53 -16.52 -14.33 -5.07
C GLU A 53 -17.51 -13.46 -5.83
N ASP A 54 -18.76 -13.93 -6.00
CA ASP A 54 -19.84 -13.16 -6.61
C ASP A 54 -20.16 -11.88 -5.82
N LYS A 55 -20.13 -11.93 -4.48
CA LYS A 55 -20.22 -10.73 -3.63
C LYS A 55 -19.08 -9.77 -3.92
N ARG A 56 -17.82 -10.24 -3.96
CA ARG A 56 -16.65 -9.40 -4.23
C ARG A 56 -16.69 -8.77 -5.62
N LEU A 57 -17.18 -9.49 -6.63
CA LEU A 57 -17.37 -8.99 -7.99
C LEU A 57 -18.48 -7.94 -8.09
N LYS A 58 -19.56 -8.11 -7.30
CA LYS A 58 -20.66 -7.13 -7.20
C LYS A 58 -20.28 -5.87 -6.41
N LEU A 59 -19.23 -5.94 -5.60
CA LEU A 59 -18.73 -4.80 -4.85
C LEU A 59 -18.06 -3.80 -5.80
N PRO A 60 -18.33 -2.49 -5.63
CA PRO A 60 -17.59 -1.46 -6.35
C PRO A 60 -16.09 -1.54 -6.04
N SER A 61 -15.23 -1.28 -7.04
CA SER A 61 -13.77 -1.28 -6.88
C SER A 61 -13.26 -0.34 -5.78
N ASN A 62 -14.03 0.69 -5.40
CA ASN A 62 -13.69 1.64 -4.34
C ASN A 62 -14.26 1.26 -2.94
N TRP A 63 -14.92 0.10 -2.80
CA TRP A 63 -15.61 -0.28 -1.57
C TRP A 63 -14.66 -0.44 -0.38
N GLU A 64 -13.50 -1.07 -0.59
CA GLU A 64 -12.50 -1.25 0.47
C GLU A 64 -11.94 0.10 0.94
N ALA A 65 -11.63 1.01 0.00
CA ALA A 65 -11.20 2.36 0.33
C ALA A 65 -12.28 3.13 1.10
N LYS A 66 -13.55 2.98 0.72
CA LYS A 66 -14.68 3.58 1.43
C LYS A 66 -14.83 2.99 2.84
N LYS A 67 -14.69 1.67 2.99
CA LYS A 67 -14.74 0.99 4.29
C LYS A 67 -13.62 1.47 5.20
N ALA A 68 -12.38 1.49 4.71
CA ALA A 68 -11.22 1.98 5.46
C ALA A 68 -11.40 3.44 5.91
N ARG A 69 -11.96 4.29 5.03
CA ARG A 69 -12.30 5.67 5.38
C ARG A 69 -13.33 5.75 6.51
N LEU A 70 -14.43 5.00 6.41
CA LEU A 70 -15.49 5.00 7.43
C LEU A 70 -14.99 4.45 8.77
N GLU A 71 -14.15 3.42 8.73
CA GLU A 71 -13.50 2.86 9.92
C GLU A 71 -12.58 3.88 10.59
N TYR A 72 -11.77 4.59 9.80
CA TYR A 72 -10.95 5.69 10.30
C TYR A 72 -11.78 6.82 10.92
N GLU A 73 -12.86 7.24 10.27
CA GLU A 73 -13.79 8.25 10.80
C GLU A 73 -14.40 7.80 12.15
N LEU A 74 -14.82 6.52 12.24
CA LEU A 74 -15.37 5.94 13.46
C LEU A 74 -14.34 5.90 14.61
N ILE A 75 -13.09 5.50 14.32
CA ILE A 75 -12.00 5.52 15.31
C ILE A 75 -11.74 6.95 15.79
N VAL A 76 -11.70 7.92 14.88
CA VAL A 76 -11.50 9.34 15.23
C VAL A 76 -12.62 9.84 16.13
N ASP A 77 -13.88 9.50 15.82
CA ASP A 77 -15.03 9.92 16.61
C ASP A 77 -15.10 9.24 17.97
N GLN A 78 -14.70 7.97 18.09
CA GLN A 78 -14.54 7.29 19.37
C GLN A 78 -13.48 7.98 20.23
N LYS A 79 -12.29 8.25 19.69
CA LYS A 79 -11.24 8.99 20.40
C LYS A 79 -11.69 10.37 20.86
N LYS A 80 -12.47 11.09 20.04
CA LYS A 80 -13.04 12.39 20.44
C LYS A 80 -14.01 12.25 21.61
N LYS A 81 -14.88 11.24 21.59
CA LYS A 81 -15.82 10.97 22.70
C LYS A 81 -15.07 10.63 23.98
N GLU A 82 -14.07 9.75 23.92
CA GLU A 82 -13.23 9.39 25.07
C GLU A 82 -12.48 10.61 25.64
N CYS A 83 -11.95 11.48 24.79
CA CYS A 83 -11.31 12.73 25.23
C CYS A 83 -12.34 13.67 25.89
N ALA A 84 -13.54 13.79 25.32
CA ALA A 84 -14.62 14.61 25.88
C ALA A 84 -15.10 14.08 27.25
N GLU A 85 -15.23 12.76 27.41
CA GLU A 85 -15.57 12.10 28.68
C GLU A 85 -14.49 12.32 29.74
N ARG A 86 -13.21 12.35 29.33
CA ARG A 86 -12.08 12.66 30.20
C ARG A 86 -11.92 14.16 30.49
N GLY A 87 -12.62 15.03 29.76
CA GLY A 87 -12.50 16.49 29.87
C GLY A 87 -11.24 17.07 29.19
N GLU A 88 -10.64 16.34 28.24
CA GLU A 88 -9.44 16.74 27.51
C GLU A 88 -9.77 17.26 26.09
N ASP A 89 -8.98 18.21 25.58
CA ASP A 89 -9.06 18.63 24.19
C ASP A 89 -8.42 17.60 23.26
N TYR A 90 -9.23 17.02 22.38
CA TYR A 90 -8.82 16.05 21.36
C TYR A 90 -7.66 16.54 20.50
N ASN A 91 -7.62 17.83 20.14
CA ASN A 91 -6.53 18.36 19.30
C ASN A 91 -5.19 18.30 20.01
N ARG A 92 -5.19 18.55 21.32
CA ARG A 92 -3.98 18.50 22.14
C ARG A 92 -3.49 17.06 22.32
N VAL A 93 -4.40 16.13 22.62
CA VAL A 93 -4.08 14.69 22.73
C VAL A 93 -3.54 14.17 21.40
N LYS A 94 -4.19 14.51 20.28
CA LYS A 94 -3.74 14.14 18.94
C LYS A 94 -2.34 14.67 18.63
N LEU A 95 -2.03 15.91 18.98
CA LEU A 95 -0.68 16.47 18.75
C LEU A 95 0.39 15.77 19.60
N LEU A 96 0.04 15.30 20.81
CA LEU A 96 0.93 14.52 21.66
C LEU A 96 1.19 13.11 21.11
N GLU A 97 0.22 12.51 20.41
CA GLU A 97 0.37 11.20 19.76
C GLU A 97 1.26 11.26 18.49
N ILE A 98 1.45 12.43 17.88
CA ILE A 98 2.26 12.56 16.66
C ILE A 98 3.75 12.53 17.02
N SER A 99 4.46 11.51 16.55
CA SER A 99 5.91 11.40 16.70
C SER A 99 6.65 12.50 15.94
N ALA A 100 7.83 12.89 16.44
CA ALA A 100 8.70 13.87 15.80
C ALA A 100 9.07 13.47 14.36
N GLU A 101 9.30 12.17 14.11
CA GLU A 101 9.59 11.68 12.76
C GLU A 101 8.39 11.83 11.81
N ASP A 102 7.17 11.63 12.31
CA ASP A 102 5.95 11.73 11.51
C ASP A 102 5.62 13.18 11.21
N ALA A 103 5.86 14.08 12.17
CA ALA A 103 5.83 15.51 11.94
C ALA A 103 6.86 15.94 10.88
N GLU A 104 8.10 15.45 10.94
CA GLU A 104 9.14 15.78 9.95
C GLU A 104 8.79 15.23 8.56
N ARG A 105 8.32 13.98 8.47
CA ARG A 105 7.81 13.40 7.22
C ARG A 105 6.66 14.23 6.64
N TRP A 106 5.78 14.73 7.50
CA TRP A 106 4.67 15.60 7.09
C TRP A 106 5.15 16.97 6.58
N GLU A 107 6.10 17.60 7.27
CA GLU A 107 6.72 18.85 6.84
C GLU A 107 7.50 18.70 5.54
N ARG A 108 8.20 17.58 5.32
CA ARG A 108 8.86 17.27 4.04
C ARG A 108 7.84 17.08 2.90
N LYS A 109 6.66 16.52 3.21
CA LYS A 109 5.55 16.35 2.25
C LYS A 109 4.81 17.65 1.97
N LYS A 110 4.83 18.64 2.88
CA LYS A 110 4.37 20.00 2.58
C LYS A 110 5.32 20.58 1.54
N LYS A 111 4.90 20.53 0.27
CA LYS A 111 5.63 21.06 -0.89
C LYS A 111 6.20 22.45 -0.55
N LYS A 112 7.47 22.70 -0.92
CA LYS A 112 8.05 24.04 -0.94
C LYS A 112 7.13 24.96 -1.74
N LYS A 113 6.31 25.75 -1.05
CA LYS A 113 5.41 26.73 -1.67
C LYS A 113 6.26 27.92 -2.09
N ASN A 114 6.47 28.08 -3.39
CA ASN A 114 6.90 29.35 -3.97
C ASN A 114 5.66 30.03 -4.57
N PRO A 115 4.79 30.65 -3.76
CA PRO A 115 3.64 31.39 -4.28
C PRO A 115 4.13 32.51 -5.20
N ASP A 116 3.37 32.83 -6.24
CA ASP A 116 3.65 34.00 -7.08
C ASP A 116 3.12 35.25 -6.37
N PRO A 117 3.97 36.17 -5.90
CA PRO A 117 3.54 37.40 -5.27
C PRO A 117 2.92 38.40 -6.27
N GLY A 118 2.94 38.09 -7.57
CA GLY A 118 2.52 38.98 -8.65
C GLY A 118 3.70 39.71 -9.30
N PHE A 119 3.41 40.47 -10.35
CA PHE A 119 4.43 41.21 -11.10
C PHE A 119 4.97 42.38 -10.26
N SER A 120 6.23 42.28 -9.81
CA SER A 120 6.96 43.33 -9.10
C SER A 120 7.82 44.18 -10.04
N GLY A 121 8.43 43.57 -11.06
CA GLY A 121 9.24 44.25 -12.08
C GLY A 121 9.93 43.25 -13.00
N TYR A 122 10.45 43.73 -14.13
CA TYR A 122 11.06 42.88 -15.17
C TYR A 122 12.28 42.10 -14.66
N ALA A 123 13.13 42.72 -13.83
CA ALA A 123 14.32 42.07 -13.28
C ALA A 123 13.97 40.91 -12.33
N GLU A 124 12.99 41.11 -11.44
CA GLU A 124 12.55 40.08 -10.48
C GLU A 124 11.79 38.95 -11.17
N ALA A 125 10.96 39.27 -12.16
CA ALA A 125 10.30 38.28 -13.01
C ALA A 125 11.33 37.43 -13.77
N GLN A 126 12.35 38.06 -14.35
CA GLN A 126 13.44 37.36 -15.04
C GLN A 126 14.25 36.49 -14.07
N LEU A 127 14.57 36.99 -12.87
CA LEU A 127 15.29 36.21 -11.85
C LEU A 127 14.49 34.97 -11.45
N ARG A 128 13.17 35.10 -11.26
CA ARG A 128 12.29 33.97 -10.93
C ARG A 128 12.23 32.95 -12.07
N GLN A 129 12.11 33.39 -13.32
CA GLN A 129 12.16 32.50 -14.48
C GLN A 129 13.52 31.80 -14.57
N TYR A 130 14.63 32.52 -14.42
CA TYR A 130 15.97 31.97 -14.43
C TYR A 130 16.18 30.92 -13.32
N GLN A 131 15.73 31.20 -12.09
CA GLN A 131 15.79 30.23 -10.99
C GLN A 131 14.95 28.98 -11.26
N ARG A 132 13.83 29.09 -11.99
CA ARG A 132 13.01 27.95 -12.39
C ARG A 132 13.75 27.11 -13.44
N LEU A 133 14.29 27.75 -14.48
CA LEU A 133 14.99 27.07 -15.57
C LEU A 133 16.27 26.38 -15.06
N THR A 134 17.06 27.05 -14.23
CA THR A 134 18.28 26.45 -13.62
C THR A 134 17.99 25.24 -12.74
N LYS A 135 16.82 25.18 -12.07
CA LYS A 135 16.40 23.99 -11.32
C LYS A 135 15.90 22.85 -12.20
N GLN A 136 15.45 23.15 -13.42
CA GLN A 136 14.94 22.15 -14.37
C GLN A 136 16.07 21.50 -15.16
N ILE A 137 17.15 22.23 -15.41
CA ILE A 137 18.35 21.73 -16.11
C ILE A 137 18.95 20.57 -15.30
N LYS A 138 19.14 19.43 -15.97
CA LYS A 138 19.84 18.26 -15.43
C LYS A 138 21.18 18.10 -16.15
N PRO A 139 22.30 18.41 -15.51
CA PRO A 139 23.62 18.22 -16.11
C PRO A 139 23.91 16.74 -16.40
N ASP A 140 24.57 16.49 -17.52
CA ASP A 140 25.11 15.18 -17.85
C ASP A 140 26.54 15.08 -17.33
N MET A 141 26.73 14.32 -16.25
CA MET A 141 28.01 14.22 -15.55
C MET A 141 29.06 13.48 -16.37
N GLU A 142 28.68 12.52 -17.22
CA GLU A 142 29.64 11.77 -18.02
C GLU A 142 30.29 12.67 -19.08
N ASN A 143 29.47 13.46 -19.77
CA ASN A 143 29.97 14.41 -20.76
C ASN A 143 30.80 15.54 -20.10
N TYR A 144 30.43 15.95 -18.89
CA TYR A 144 31.21 16.91 -18.11
C TYR A 144 32.60 16.37 -17.74
N GLU A 145 32.69 15.12 -17.29
CA GLU A 145 33.97 14.48 -16.94
C GLU A 145 34.87 14.29 -18.17
N ARG A 146 34.31 13.87 -19.31
CA ARG A 146 35.06 13.77 -20.58
C ARG A 146 35.63 15.13 -21.00
N GLN A 147 34.83 16.19 -20.95
CA GLN A 147 35.29 17.54 -21.29
C GLN A 147 36.35 18.05 -20.29
N ARG A 148 36.23 17.69 -19.02
CA ARG A 148 37.23 18.02 -18.00
C ARG A 148 38.58 17.36 -18.27
N GLU A 149 38.58 16.10 -18.68
CA GLU A 149 39.80 15.39 -19.06
C GLU A 149 40.43 15.97 -20.33
N GLU A 150 39.61 16.31 -21.33
CA GLU A 150 40.07 16.89 -22.61
C GLU A 150 40.64 18.30 -22.44
N CYS A 151 39.99 19.15 -21.65
CA CYS A 151 40.43 20.53 -21.41
C CYS A 151 41.47 20.66 -20.30
N GLY A 152 41.66 19.66 -19.43
CA GLY A 152 42.72 19.67 -18.41
C GLY A 152 42.73 20.92 -17.52
N GLU A 153 43.87 21.63 -17.46
CA GLU A 153 44.04 22.86 -16.67
C GLU A 153 43.20 24.03 -17.19
N ASP A 154 42.93 24.02 -18.49
CA ASP A 154 42.15 25.03 -19.21
C ASP A 154 40.63 24.91 -18.94
N PHE A 155 40.20 23.84 -18.27
CA PHE A 155 38.80 23.63 -17.89
C PHE A 155 38.27 24.65 -16.87
N HIS A 156 39.16 25.32 -16.12
CA HIS A 156 38.81 26.37 -15.18
C HIS A 156 39.30 27.74 -15.64
N PRO A 157 38.70 28.32 -16.72
CA PRO A 157 39.17 29.56 -17.29
C PRO A 157 38.93 30.75 -16.36
N THR A 158 39.89 31.69 -16.34
CA THR A 158 39.72 33.03 -15.76
C THR A 158 39.24 34.02 -16.82
N SER A 159 38.86 35.24 -16.44
CA SER A 159 38.33 36.27 -17.35
C SER A 159 39.27 36.62 -18.52
N ASN A 160 40.56 36.33 -18.40
CA ASN A 160 41.59 36.59 -19.42
C ASN A 160 42.06 35.32 -20.15
N SER A 161 41.37 34.19 -20.00
CA SER A 161 41.73 32.95 -20.69
C SER A 161 41.37 33.00 -22.18
N LEU A 162 42.23 32.44 -23.04
CA LEU A 162 42.13 32.53 -24.51
C LEU A 162 41.16 31.51 -25.13
N ILE A 163 40.53 30.66 -24.33
CA ILE A 163 39.72 29.51 -24.79
C ILE A 163 38.35 29.94 -25.34
N HIS A 164 37.98 31.21 -25.21
CA HIS A 164 36.69 31.71 -25.67
C HIS A 164 36.59 31.72 -27.20
N GLY A 165 35.68 30.91 -27.76
CA GLY A 165 35.33 30.90 -29.19
C GLY A 165 35.83 29.69 -29.98
N THR A 166 36.53 28.75 -29.35
CA THR A 166 36.99 27.50 -29.98
C THR A 166 35.98 26.35 -29.86
N HIS A 167 34.99 26.46 -28.96
CA HIS A 167 34.01 25.42 -28.69
C HIS A 167 32.96 25.32 -29.81
N VAL A 168 32.89 24.15 -30.44
CA VAL A 168 31.84 23.79 -31.41
C VAL A 168 30.92 22.75 -30.75
N PRO A 169 29.67 23.09 -30.41
CA PRO A 169 28.77 22.17 -29.74
C PRO A 169 28.34 21.03 -30.67
N SER A 170 28.06 19.86 -30.08
CA SER A 170 27.45 18.75 -30.80
C SER A 170 26.01 19.07 -31.23
N LYS A 171 25.56 18.48 -32.33
CA LYS A 171 24.20 18.68 -32.85
C LYS A 171 23.12 18.37 -31.81
N GLU A 172 23.27 17.27 -31.08
CA GLU A 172 22.35 16.87 -30.01
C GLU A 172 22.25 17.90 -28.86
N SER A 173 23.34 18.63 -28.59
CA SER A 173 23.34 19.68 -27.57
C SER A 173 22.60 20.93 -28.06
N VAL A 174 22.73 21.25 -29.35
CA VAL A 174 21.98 22.33 -29.99
C VAL A 174 20.49 21.99 -30.02
N ASP A 175 20.12 20.76 -30.40
CA ASP A 175 18.73 20.31 -30.45
C ASP A 175 18.07 20.38 -29.06
N ARG A 176 18.76 19.93 -27.99
CA ARG A 176 18.29 20.09 -26.60
C ARG A 176 18.08 21.55 -26.20
N MET A 177 18.97 22.44 -26.61
CA MET A 177 18.84 23.88 -26.34
C MET A 177 17.61 24.46 -27.06
N VAL A 178 17.37 24.07 -28.32
CA VAL A 178 16.20 24.51 -29.09
C VAL A 178 14.92 24.05 -28.40
N ASP A 179 14.83 22.77 -28.04
CA ASP A 179 13.68 22.22 -27.30
C ASP A 179 13.41 22.98 -26.00
N ASP A 180 14.45 23.41 -25.28
CA ASP A 180 14.30 24.14 -24.02
C ASP A 180 13.88 25.60 -24.24
N VAL A 181 14.28 26.22 -25.36
CA VAL A 181 13.81 27.56 -25.76
C VAL A 181 12.35 27.52 -26.20
N GLU A 182 11.93 26.48 -26.92
CA GLU A 182 10.53 26.30 -27.33
C GLU A 182 9.59 26.05 -26.15
N LYS A 183 10.10 25.48 -25.04
CA LYS A 183 9.35 25.24 -23.80
C LYS A 183 9.29 26.44 -22.86
N GLN A 184 10.10 27.49 -23.08
CA GLN A 184 10.19 28.65 -22.20
C GLN A 184 8.97 29.54 -22.28
#